data_AF-A0A8T5U6N4-F1
#
_entry.id   AF-A0A8T5U6N4-F1
#
_cell.length_a   1.000
_cell.length_b   1.000
_cell.length_c   1.000
_cell.angle_alpha   90.00
_cell.angle_beta   90.00
_cell.angle_gamma   90.00
#
_symmetry.space_group_name_H-M   'P 1'
#
loop_
_entity.id
_entity.type
_entity.pdbx_description
1 polymer ?
#
loop_
_entity_poly.entity_id
_entity_poly.type
_entity_poly.pdbx_seq_one_letter_code
_entity_poly.pdbx_strand_id
1 'polypeptide(L)'
;MSYIEEKYNNKITEVFDDLSAIEQDILRLFTYKSIEYSDKIAKLCALCTKKVNIILKKYYPEIKQIADKLKIKSKLKFYYDLIDKLTHYIRCVEEFQKLDDQYYDTIIDFIEEKENLISGKYREISSNELTVFYDKKTREDLERVLIEKIESGSKQFFTFGSLEEEIKKIARIAGADELAIFNDEEMLKRAEFINNPRAIIHYSVYSTDEDLLKKIGRELKEYLISKGFEAFILILEITDYSVDRDYLTGSVITSANLNPDY
;
A
#
# COMPACT_ATOMS: atom_id res chain seq x y z
N MET A 1 20.87 -29.91 9.83
CA MET A 1 19.79 -29.05 10.35
C MET A 1 19.66 -29.28 11.84
N SER A 2 19.21 -28.26 12.59
CA SER A 2 18.77 -28.46 13.98
C SER A 2 17.44 -29.24 14.00
N TYR A 3 17.16 -30.00 15.07
CA TYR A 3 15.88 -30.66 15.28
C TYR A 3 14.67 -29.70 15.17
N ILE A 4 14.85 -28.47 15.63
CA ILE A 4 13.83 -27.41 15.53
C ILE A 4 13.63 -26.98 14.07
N GLU A 5 14.72 -26.80 13.34
CA GLU A 5 14.72 -26.39 11.93
C GLU A 5 14.08 -27.46 11.04
N GLU A 6 14.41 -28.73 11.27
CA GLU A 6 13.81 -29.88 10.56
C GLU A 6 12.31 -29.97 10.82
N LYS A 7 11.88 -29.81 12.07
CA LYS A 7 10.45 -29.77 12.43
C LYS A 7 9.70 -28.66 11.71
N TYR A 8 10.27 -27.46 11.60
CA TYR A 8 9.63 -26.35 10.89
C TYR A 8 9.66 -26.53 9.38
N ASN A 9 10.74 -27.10 8.82
CA ASN A 9 10.81 -27.43 7.41
C ASN A 9 9.75 -28.46 6.99
N ASN A 10 9.50 -29.47 7.84
CA ASN A 10 8.42 -30.43 7.63
C ASN A 10 7.05 -29.76 7.63
N LYS A 11 6.78 -28.86 8.58
CA LYS A 11 5.53 -28.08 8.59
C LYS A 11 5.36 -27.19 7.38
N ILE A 12 6.45 -26.59 6.88
CA ILE A 12 6.40 -25.81 5.63
C ILE A 12 6.04 -26.71 4.45
N THR A 13 6.62 -27.91 4.40
CA THR A 13 6.32 -28.91 3.37
C THR A 13 4.85 -29.32 3.42
N GLU A 14 4.33 -29.64 4.60
CA GLU A 14 2.89 -29.95 4.79
C GLU A 14 1.99 -28.82 4.29
N VAL A 15 2.33 -27.55 4.58
CA VAL A 15 1.54 -26.42 4.10
C VAL A 15 1.64 -26.27 2.57
N PHE A 16 2.78 -26.58 1.96
CA PHE A 16 2.92 -26.59 0.50
C PHE A 16 2.15 -27.74 -0.17
N ASP A 17 2.05 -28.89 0.48
CA ASP A 17 1.25 -30.01 0.00
C ASP A 17 -0.24 -29.64 0.02
N ASP A 18 -0.71 -29.01 1.09
CA ASP A 18 -2.06 -28.47 1.17
C ASP A 18 -2.32 -27.39 0.10
N LEU A 19 -1.35 -26.51 -0.15
CA LEU A 19 -1.45 -25.49 -1.19
C LEU A 19 -1.53 -26.14 -2.58
N SER A 20 -0.82 -27.23 -2.81
CA SER A 20 -0.89 -27.99 -4.07
C SER A 20 -2.26 -28.63 -4.28
N ALA A 21 -2.94 -29.07 -3.21
CA ALA A 21 -4.33 -29.50 -3.31
C ALA A 21 -5.28 -28.35 -3.70
N ILE A 22 -5.07 -27.16 -3.14
CA ILE A 22 -5.85 -25.96 -3.49
C ILE A 22 -5.62 -25.56 -4.95
N GLU A 23 -4.40 -25.67 -5.47
CA GLU A 23 -4.10 -25.43 -6.88
C GLU A 23 -4.95 -26.33 -7.80
N GLN A 24 -5.09 -27.61 -7.46
CA GLN A 24 -5.90 -28.55 -8.26
C GLN A 24 -7.38 -28.17 -8.24
N ASP A 25 -7.89 -27.74 -7.08
CA ASP A 25 -9.26 -27.23 -6.97
C ASP A 25 -9.45 -25.96 -7.82
N ILE A 26 -8.49 -25.02 -7.78
CA ILE A 26 -8.51 -23.81 -8.61
C ILE A 26 -8.51 -24.18 -10.08
N LEU A 27 -7.56 -25.02 -10.52
CA LEU A 27 -7.42 -25.43 -11.91
C LEU A 27 -8.71 -26.05 -12.43
N ARG A 28 -9.29 -26.97 -11.66
CA ARG A 28 -10.61 -27.55 -11.97
C ARG A 28 -11.69 -26.48 -12.12
N LEU A 29 -11.78 -25.49 -11.22
CA LEU A 29 -12.79 -24.44 -11.32
C LEU A 29 -12.58 -23.55 -12.55
N PHE A 30 -11.33 -23.25 -12.91
CA PHE A 30 -10.99 -22.45 -14.09
C PHE A 30 -11.28 -23.17 -15.41
N THR A 31 -11.20 -24.51 -15.45
CA THR A 31 -11.57 -25.27 -16.67
C THR A 31 -13.03 -25.13 -17.08
N TYR A 32 -13.93 -24.76 -16.16
CA TYR A 32 -15.33 -24.49 -16.50
C TYR A 32 -15.53 -23.14 -17.22
N LYS A 33 -14.50 -22.28 -17.27
CA LYS A 33 -14.53 -20.96 -17.93
C LYS A 33 -15.79 -20.14 -17.62
N SER A 34 -16.16 -20.11 -16.34
CA SER A 34 -17.41 -19.52 -15.88
C SER A 34 -17.22 -18.68 -14.61
N ILE A 35 -17.82 -17.49 -14.63
CA ILE A 35 -17.87 -16.57 -13.49
C ILE A 35 -18.74 -17.08 -12.33
N GLU A 36 -19.59 -18.10 -12.56
CA GLU A 36 -20.46 -18.69 -11.52
C GLU A 36 -19.63 -19.25 -10.34
N TYR A 37 -18.40 -19.69 -10.62
CA TYR A 37 -17.50 -20.24 -9.61
C TYR A 37 -16.64 -19.19 -8.88
N SER A 38 -16.84 -17.90 -9.16
CA SER A 38 -16.07 -16.79 -8.58
C SER A 38 -16.04 -16.79 -7.04
N ASP A 39 -17.16 -17.02 -6.36
CA ASP A 39 -17.21 -17.09 -4.89
C ASP A 39 -16.36 -18.25 -4.33
N LYS A 40 -16.36 -19.41 -5.01
CA LYS A 40 -15.51 -20.54 -4.62
C LYS A 40 -14.04 -20.20 -4.83
N ILE A 41 -13.71 -19.56 -5.95
CA ILE A 41 -12.34 -19.11 -6.26
C ILE A 41 -11.87 -18.07 -5.22
N ALA A 42 -12.73 -17.16 -4.79
CA ALA A 42 -12.43 -16.19 -3.74
C ALA A 42 -12.11 -16.86 -2.40
N LYS A 43 -12.89 -17.88 -2.02
CA LYS A 43 -12.62 -18.69 -0.81
C LYS A 43 -11.29 -19.42 -0.88
N LEU A 44 -10.95 -19.99 -2.04
CA LEU A 44 -9.65 -20.65 -2.25
C LEU A 44 -8.49 -19.65 -2.22
N CYS A 45 -8.65 -18.46 -2.83
CA CYS A 45 -7.67 -17.38 -2.77
C CYS A 45 -7.40 -16.92 -1.32
N ALA A 46 -8.45 -16.74 -0.53
CA ALA A 46 -8.33 -16.42 0.90
C ALA A 46 -7.60 -17.52 1.69
N LEU A 47 -7.88 -18.79 1.37
CA LEU A 47 -7.23 -19.93 2.01
C LEU A 47 -5.73 -20.02 1.64
N CYS A 48 -5.39 -19.82 0.36
CA CYS A 48 -4.00 -19.70 -0.11
C CYS A 48 -3.27 -18.60 0.66
N THR A 49 -3.86 -17.40 0.73
CA THR A 49 -3.30 -16.25 1.45
C THR A 49 -3.04 -16.58 2.93
N LYS A 50 -3.98 -17.25 3.59
CA LYS A 50 -3.82 -17.66 4.99
C LYS A 50 -2.65 -18.64 5.16
N LYS A 51 -2.54 -19.65 4.30
CA LYS A 51 -1.46 -20.67 4.35
C LYS A 51 -0.09 -20.06 4.08
N VAL A 52 0.04 -19.23 3.05
CA VAL A 52 1.28 -18.49 2.73
C VAL A 52 1.73 -17.64 3.92
N ASN A 53 0.80 -16.90 4.55
CA ASN A 53 1.10 -16.09 5.72
C ASN A 53 1.58 -16.90 6.94
N ILE A 54 1.07 -18.12 7.12
CA ILE A 54 1.55 -19.02 8.19
C ILE A 54 3.01 -19.38 7.96
N ILE A 55 3.40 -19.73 6.73
CA ILE A 55 4.80 -20.02 6.39
C ILE A 55 5.67 -18.81 6.74
N LEU A 56 5.33 -17.62 6.24
CA LEU A 56 6.14 -16.42 6.38
C LEU A 56 6.31 -15.94 7.82
N LYS A 57 5.22 -15.91 8.59
CA LYS A 57 5.23 -15.32 9.94
C LYS A 57 5.72 -16.30 10.99
N LYS A 58 5.49 -17.61 10.80
CA LYS A 58 5.70 -18.60 11.86
C LYS A 58 6.84 -19.57 11.59
N TYR A 59 7.02 -20.02 10.36
CA TYR A 59 7.93 -21.15 10.08
C TYR A 59 9.20 -20.73 9.35
N TYR A 60 9.10 -19.85 8.36
CA TYR A 60 10.24 -19.36 7.56
C TYR A 60 11.35 -18.68 8.39
N PRO A 61 11.05 -17.89 9.46
CA PRO A 61 12.09 -17.29 10.28
C PRO A 61 13.00 -18.31 10.99
N GLU A 62 12.51 -19.52 11.22
CA GLU A 62 13.23 -20.59 11.92
C GLU A 62 14.17 -21.37 11.00
N ILE A 63 14.02 -21.21 9.68
CA ILE A 63 14.91 -21.82 8.69
C ILE A 63 16.18 -20.99 8.62
N LYS A 64 17.35 -21.62 8.77
CA LYS A 64 18.66 -20.96 8.74
C LYS A 64 19.46 -21.36 7.51
N GLN A 65 19.32 -22.60 7.05
CA GLN A 65 19.98 -23.11 5.85
C GLN A 65 19.58 -22.32 4.61
N ILE A 66 20.57 -21.74 3.92
CA ILE A 66 20.36 -20.88 2.74
C ILE A 66 19.73 -21.68 1.59
N ALA A 67 20.16 -22.93 1.40
CA ALA A 67 19.61 -23.80 0.35
C ALA A 67 18.11 -24.07 0.55
N ASP A 68 17.67 -24.27 1.80
CA ASP A 68 16.26 -24.49 2.12
C ASP A 68 15.46 -23.18 2.04
N LYS A 69 16.03 -22.07 2.50
CA LYS A 69 15.43 -20.73 2.28
C LYS A 69 15.18 -20.45 0.81
N LEU A 70 16.15 -20.75 -0.05
CA LEU A 70 16.03 -20.55 -1.49
C LEU A 70 14.87 -21.35 -2.06
N LYS A 71 14.77 -22.65 -1.72
CA LYS A 71 13.65 -23.51 -2.16
C LYS A 71 12.31 -22.97 -1.70
N ILE A 72 12.18 -22.64 -0.41
CA ILE A 72 10.93 -22.15 0.17
C ILE A 72 10.53 -20.81 -0.45
N LYS A 73 11.48 -19.89 -0.59
CA LYS A 73 11.25 -18.56 -1.16
C LYS A 73 10.81 -18.61 -2.62
N SER A 74 11.41 -19.50 -3.41
CA SER A 74 11.02 -19.72 -4.82
C SER A 74 9.58 -20.21 -4.93
N LYS A 75 9.17 -21.15 -4.08
CA LYS A 75 7.78 -21.60 -3.99
C LYS A 75 6.84 -20.49 -3.53
N LEU A 76 7.22 -19.72 -2.51
CA LEU A 76 6.41 -18.59 -2.01
C LEU A 76 6.16 -17.53 -3.10
N LYS A 77 7.17 -17.21 -3.92
CA LYS A 77 7.03 -16.28 -5.05
C LYS A 77 5.95 -16.74 -6.05
N PHE A 78 5.93 -18.02 -6.41
CA PHE A 78 4.86 -18.59 -7.24
C PHE A 78 3.48 -18.36 -6.61
N TYR A 79 3.31 -18.67 -5.32
CA TYR A 79 2.02 -18.48 -4.65
C TYR A 79 1.60 -17.02 -4.51
N TYR A 80 2.54 -16.09 -4.38
CA TYR A 80 2.21 -14.67 -4.40
C TYR A 80 1.66 -14.23 -5.75
N ASP A 81 2.30 -14.64 -6.84
CA ASP A 81 1.84 -14.34 -8.20
C ASP A 81 0.49 -15.03 -8.48
N LEU A 82 0.28 -16.24 -7.95
CA LEU A 82 -1.03 -16.92 -8.02
C LEU A 82 -2.11 -16.12 -7.30
N ILE A 83 -1.86 -15.70 -6.05
CA ILE A 83 -2.81 -14.89 -5.26
C ILE A 83 -3.13 -13.58 -5.98
N ASP A 84 -2.14 -12.92 -6.58
CA ASP A 84 -2.34 -11.69 -7.33
C ASP A 84 -3.26 -11.91 -8.54
N LYS A 85 -3.01 -12.95 -9.34
CA LYS A 85 -3.85 -13.34 -10.47
C LYS A 85 -5.29 -13.68 -10.07
N LEU A 86 -5.46 -14.42 -8.97
CA LEU A 86 -6.79 -14.75 -8.46
C LEU A 86 -7.53 -13.51 -7.94
N THR A 87 -6.81 -12.60 -7.27
CA THR A 87 -7.38 -11.33 -6.79
C THR A 87 -7.81 -10.45 -7.96
N HIS A 88 -7.00 -10.39 -9.02
CA HIS A 88 -7.36 -9.71 -10.26
C HIS A 88 -8.61 -10.31 -10.90
N TYR A 89 -8.68 -11.65 -11.00
CA TYR A 89 -9.88 -12.34 -11.51
C TYR A 89 -11.14 -11.96 -10.72
N ILE A 90 -11.07 -12.00 -9.38
CA ILE A 90 -12.22 -11.65 -8.52
C ILE A 90 -12.65 -10.20 -8.77
N ARG A 91 -11.69 -9.26 -8.85
CA ARG A 91 -11.98 -7.85 -9.16
C ARG A 91 -12.66 -7.69 -10.53
N CYS A 92 -12.17 -8.36 -11.57
CA CYS A 92 -12.79 -8.31 -12.89
C CYS A 92 -14.23 -8.82 -12.87
N VAL A 93 -14.52 -9.88 -12.11
CA VAL A 93 -15.88 -10.41 -11.94
C VAL A 93 -16.76 -9.42 -11.18
N GLU A 94 -16.27 -8.81 -10.09
CA GLU A 94 -16.99 -7.80 -9.31
C GLU A 94 -17.32 -6.53 -10.13
N GLU A 95 -16.43 -6.15 -11.04
CA GLU A 95 -16.59 -5.01 -11.95
C GLU A 95 -17.40 -5.36 -13.22
N PHE A 96 -17.97 -6.57 -13.30
CA PHE A 96 -18.73 -7.08 -14.45
C PHE A 96 -17.97 -6.97 -15.79
N GLN A 97 -16.63 -7.08 -15.75
CA GLN A 97 -15.81 -7.07 -16.94
C GLN A 97 -16.04 -8.37 -17.75
N LYS A 98 -16.07 -8.26 -19.08
CA LYS A 98 -16.12 -9.43 -19.95
C LYS A 98 -14.78 -10.13 -19.93
N LEU A 99 -14.73 -11.30 -19.30
CA LEU A 99 -13.60 -12.22 -19.35
C LEU A 99 -13.79 -13.14 -20.56
N ASP A 100 -12.78 -13.19 -21.43
CA ASP A 100 -12.75 -14.14 -22.53
C ASP A 100 -12.12 -15.47 -22.11
N ASP A 101 -12.25 -16.48 -22.96
CA ASP A 101 -11.69 -17.80 -22.72
C ASP A 101 -10.16 -17.77 -22.57
N GLN A 102 -9.50 -16.83 -23.26
CA GLN A 102 -8.05 -16.65 -23.22
C GLN A 102 -7.57 -16.22 -21.82
N TYR A 103 -8.36 -15.42 -21.10
CA TYR A 103 -8.07 -15.06 -19.72
C TYR A 103 -8.01 -16.29 -18.80
N TYR A 104 -9.00 -17.19 -18.93
CA TYR A 104 -9.02 -18.43 -18.15
C TYR A 104 -7.83 -19.32 -18.49
N ASP A 105 -7.55 -19.49 -19.79
CA ASP A 105 -6.41 -20.28 -20.27
C ASP A 105 -5.08 -19.74 -19.72
N THR A 106 -4.91 -18.42 -19.68
CA THR A 106 -3.70 -17.79 -19.11
C THR A 106 -3.46 -18.15 -17.64
N ILE A 107 -4.53 -18.30 -16.85
CA ILE A 107 -4.41 -18.70 -15.43
C ILE A 107 -4.16 -20.20 -15.30
N ILE A 108 -4.78 -21.01 -16.17
CA ILE A 108 -4.54 -22.47 -16.22
C ILE A 108 -3.07 -22.73 -16.57
N ASP A 109 -2.58 -22.14 -17.68
CA ASP A 109 -1.20 -22.28 -18.15
C ASP A 109 -0.22 -21.87 -17.04
N PHE A 110 -0.50 -20.77 -16.34
CA PHE A 110 0.35 -20.33 -15.22
C PHE A 110 0.45 -21.37 -14.09
N ILE A 111 -0.65 -22.04 -13.75
CA ILE A 111 -0.66 -23.09 -12.71
C ILE A 111 0.06 -24.35 -13.21
N GLU A 112 -0.14 -24.73 -14.47
CA GLU A 112 0.50 -25.90 -15.07
C GLU A 112 2.02 -25.71 -15.23
N GLU A 113 2.48 -24.48 -15.52
CA GLU A 113 3.90 -24.13 -15.61
C GLU A 113 4.60 -23.99 -14.25
N LYS A 114 3.91 -24.25 -13.13
CA LYS A 114 4.43 -24.10 -11.75
C LYS A 114 5.87 -24.59 -11.56
N GLU A 115 6.18 -25.82 -11.94
CA GLU A 115 7.51 -26.40 -11.70
C GLU A 115 8.60 -25.72 -12.55
N ASN A 116 8.26 -25.29 -13.78
CA ASN A 116 9.17 -24.54 -14.64
C ASN A 116 9.43 -23.14 -14.09
N LEU A 117 8.37 -22.46 -13.63
CA LEU A 117 8.48 -21.13 -13.03
C LEU A 117 9.27 -21.16 -11.72
N ILE A 118 9.03 -22.15 -10.87
CA ILE A 118 9.74 -22.33 -9.59
C ILE A 118 11.21 -22.65 -9.82
N SER A 119 11.53 -23.58 -10.72
CA SER A 119 12.90 -24.03 -10.96
C SER A 119 13.75 -23.05 -11.77
N GLY A 120 13.13 -22.26 -12.63
CA GLY A 120 13.76 -21.21 -13.44
C GLY A 120 13.61 -19.83 -12.81
N LYS A 121 12.61 -19.06 -13.30
CA LYS A 121 12.40 -17.63 -12.99
C LYS A 121 12.45 -17.33 -11.49
N TYR A 122 11.65 -18.01 -10.67
CA TYR A 122 11.56 -17.69 -9.24
C TYR A 122 12.78 -18.12 -8.45
N ARG A 123 13.46 -19.19 -8.87
CA ARG A 123 14.74 -19.59 -8.28
C ARG A 123 15.81 -18.55 -8.55
N GLU A 124 15.89 -18.03 -9.76
CA GLU A 124 16.84 -16.97 -10.13
C GLU A 124 16.58 -15.70 -9.32
N ILE A 125 15.34 -15.21 -9.31
CA ILE A 125 14.93 -14.04 -8.51
C ILE A 125 15.26 -14.25 -7.04
N SER A 126 14.89 -15.41 -6.48
CA SER A 126 15.11 -15.70 -5.06
C SER A 126 16.60 -15.82 -4.73
N SER A 127 17.39 -16.38 -5.64
CA SER A 127 18.85 -16.48 -5.51
C SER A 127 19.47 -15.10 -5.51
N ASN A 128 19.12 -14.25 -6.48
CA ASN A 128 19.62 -12.88 -6.55
C ASN A 128 19.24 -12.09 -5.30
N GLU A 129 17.98 -12.13 -4.87
CA GLU A 129 17.53 -11.46 -3.64
C GLU A 129 18.31 -11.95 -2.41
N LEU A 130 18.51 -13.26 -2.25
CA LEU A 130 19.26 -13.81 -1.12
C LEU A 130 20.75 -13.41 -1.18
N THR A 131 21.39 -13.48 -2.34
CA THR A 131 22.79 -13.08 -2.53
C THR A 131 23.00 -11.59 -2.27
N VAL A 132 22.07 -10.74 -2.68
CA VAL A 132 22.13 -9.29 -2.45
C VAL A 132 22.13 -8.95 -0.95
N PHE A 133 21.46 -9.72 -0.09
CA PHE A 133 21.56 -9.53 1.37
C PHE A 133 22.93 -9.97 1.97
N TYR A 134 23.71 -10.78 1.24
CA TYR A 134 25.04 -11.23 1.65
C TYR A 134 26.17 -10.43 1.01
N ASP A 135 25.89 -9.62 0.00
CA ASP A 135 26.85 -8.67 -0.56
C ASP A 135 27.14 -7.55 0.45
N LYS A 136 28.43 -7.38 0.79
CA LYS A 136 28.88 -6.42 1.81
C LYS A 136 28.45 -5.00 1.46
N LYS A 137 28.54 -4.62 0.19
CA LYS A 137 28.19 -3.29 -0.28
C LYS A 137 26.68 -3.03 -0.15
N THR A 138 25.86 -4.00 -0.56
CA THR A 138 24.41 -3.87 -0.42
C THR A 138 23.95 -3.92 1.04
N ARG A 139 24.65 -4.67 1.91
CA ARG A 139 24.41 -4.61 3.37
C ARG A 139 24.77 -3.25 3.95
N GLU A 140 25.92 -2.69 3.59
CA GLU A 140 26.32 -1.35 4.02
C GLU A 140 25.34 -0.28 3.51
N ASP A 141 24.81 -0.43 2.30
CA ASP A 141 23.78 0.45 1.75
C ASP A 141 22.44 0.29 2.49
N LEU A 142 22.01 -0.94 2.77
CA LEU A 142 20.80 -1.22 3.54
C LEU A 142 20.93 -0.76 4.99
N GLU A 143 22.07 -0.99 5.65
CA GLU A 143 22.38 -0.52 7.00
C GLU A 143 22.43 1.00 7.05
N ARG A 144 23.03 1.65 6.05
CA ARG A 144 23.00 3.12 5.91
C ARG A 144 21.57 3.63 5.78
N VAL A 145 20.76 3.03 4.90
CA VAL A 145 19.34 3.39 4.75
C VAL A 145 18.54 3.09 6.03
N LEU A 146 18.87 2.03 6.77
CA LEU A 146 18.22 1.68 8.03
C LEU A 146 18.62 2.64 9.15
N ILE A 147 19.89 3.01 9.23
CA ILE A 147 20.43 4.00 10.17
C ILE A 147 19.81 5.36 9.85
N GLU A 148 19.86 5.80 8.60
CA GLU A 148 19.16 7.00 8.12
C GLU A 148 17.67 6.94 8.48
N LYS A 149 17.01 5.78 8.34
CA LYS A 149 15.58 5.60 8.69
C LYS A 149 15.29 5.53 10.20
N ILE A 150 16.23 5.06 11.02
CA ILE A 150 16.10 4.97 12.48
C ILE A 150 16.45 6.33 13.10
N GLU A 151 17.46 7.01 12.58
CA GLU A 151 17.83 8.39 12.94
C GLU A 151 16.74 9.37 12.48
N SER A 152 16.13 9.15 11.31
CA SER A 152 14.87 9.83 10.92
C SER A 152 13.63 9.25 11.62
N GLY A 153 13.79 8.19 12.41
CA GLY A 153 12.75 7.36 13.02
C GLY A 153 12.29 7.83 14.40
N SER A 154 12.66 9.05 14.82
CA SER A 154 11.90 9.77 15.84
C SER A 154 10.78 10.56 15.15
N LYS A 155 9.65 9.86 14.93
CA LYS A 155 8.33 10.34 14.43
C LYS A 155 8.11 10.30 12.91
N GLN A 156 7.77 9.14 12.34
CA GLN A 156 6.87 9.10 11.17
C GLN A 156 5.92 7.90 11.19
N PHE A 157 4.62 8.19 11.21
CA PHE A 157 3.55 7.29 10.83
C PHE A 157 3.67 6.97 9.33
N PHE A 158 3.48 5.70 8.96
CA PHE A 158 3.45 5.22 7.58
C PHE A 158 2.51 6.06 6.70
N THR A 159 3.06 6.76 5.70
CA THR A 159 2.34 7.14 4.46
C THR A 159 3.38 7.43 3.35
N PHE A 160 3.07 7.01 2.11
CA PHE A 160 3.90 7.23 0.91
C PHE A 160 3.44 8.53 0.22
N GLY A 161 4.30 9.55 0.21
CA GLY A 161 4.12 10.86 -0.44
C GLY A 161 4.79 11.99 0.34
N SER A 162 5.03 13.15 -0.26
CA SER A 162 5.43 14.35 0.53
C SER A 162 4.25 14.81 1.41
N LEU A 163 4.52 15.50 2.52
CA LEU A 163 3.46 16.01 3.41
C LEU A 163 2.44 16.89 2.65
N GLU A 164 2.92 17.59 1.62
CA GLU A 164 2.12 18.38 0.69
C GLU A 164 1.18 17.52 -0.17
N GLU A 165 1.67 16.42 -0.74
CA GLU A 165 0.87 15.48 -1.53
C GLU A 165 -0.20 14.79 -0.67
N GLU A 166 0.14 14.49 0.58
CA GLU A 166 -0.79 13.90 1.55
C GLU A 166 -1.92 14.88 1.91
N ILE A 167 -1.60 16.15 2.15
CA ILE A 167 -2.57 17.22 2.40
C ILE A 167 -3.49 17.41 1.19
N LYS A 168 -2.93 17.45 -0.02
CA LYS A 168 -3.70 17.51 -1.28
C LYS A 168 -4.66 16.34 -1.42
N LYS A 169 -4.21 15.12 -1.10
CA LYS A 169 -5.02 13.91 -1.20
C LYS A 169 -6.18 13.91 -0.20
N ILE A 170 -5.92 14.29 1.05
CA ILE A 170 -6.93 14.35 2.10
C ILE A 170 -7.99 15.40 1.77
N ALA A 171 -7.58 16.60 1.37
CA ALA A 171 -8.52 17.65 0.98
C ALA A 171 -9.41 17.25 -0.21
N ARG A 172 -8.85 16.60 -1.24
CA ARG A 172 -9.62 16.11 -2.39
C ARG A 172 -10.61 15.00 -2.00
N ILE A 173 -10.22 14.07 -1.12
CA ILE A 173 -11.12 13.02 -0.63
C ILE A 173 -12.25 13.64 0.22
N ALA A 174 -11.94 14.69 0.97
CA ALA A 174 -12.90 15.43 1.79
C ALA A 174 -13.87 16.29 0.97
N GLY A 175 -13.61 16.49 -0.33
CA GLY A 175 -14.48 17.20 -1.27
C GLY A 175 -14.01 18.60 -1.68
N ALA A 176 -12.73 18.95 -1.49
CA ALA A 176 -12.17 20.21 -1.98
C ALA A 176 -11.98 20.18 -3.50
N ASP A 177 -12.42 21.24 -4.18
CA ASP A 177 -12.28 21.42 -5.62
C ASP A 177 -10.90 21.97 -6.00
N GLU A 178 -10.42 22.97 -5.25
CA GLU A 178 -9.06 23.49 -5.39
C GLU A 178 -8.33 23.55 -4.06
N LEU A 179 -7.01 23.39 -4.11
CA LEU A 179 -6.13 23.54 -2.96
C LEU A 179 -4.83 24.21 -3.37
N ALA A 180 -4.44 25.25 -2.63
CA ALA A 180 -3.20 25.99 -2.79
C ALA A 180 -2.51 26.13 -1.43
N ILE A 181 -1.18 26.01 -1.41
CA ILE A 181 -0.37 26.15 -0.19
C ILE A 181 0.53 27.36 -0.37
N PHE A 182 0.50 28.26 0.60
CA PHE A 182 1.27 29.50 0.60
C PHE A 182 2.16 29.59 1.83
N ASN A 183 3.39 30.08 1.64
CA ASN A 183 4.34 30.35 2.70
C ASN A 183 4.64 31.86 2.81
N ASP A 184 3.60 32.69 2.61
CA ASP A 184 3.75 34.15 2.62
C ASP A 184 4.05 34.66 4.04
N GLU A 185 5.28 35.13 4.28
CA GLU A 185 5.73 35.65 5.56
C GLU A 185 4.86 36.80 6.10
N GLU A 186 4.32 37.66 5.24
CA GLU A 186 3.50 38.80 5.70
C GLU A 186 2.14 38.35 6.21
N MET A 187 1.54 37.33 5.60
CA MET A 187 0.28 36.74 6.05
C MET A 187 0.48 35.86 7.30
N LEU A 188 1.58 35.11 7.37
CA LEU A 188 1.93 34.29 8.54
C LEU A 188 2.24 35.15 9.78
N LYS A 189 2.88 36.32 9.62
CA LYS A 189 3.13 37.28 10.72
C LYS A 189 1.86 37.85 11.35
N ARG A 190 0.72 37.82 10.65
CA ARG A 190 -0.59 38.27 11.18
C ARG A 190 -1.30 37.19 12.01
N ALA A 191 -0.82 35.94 11.99
CA ALA A 191 -1.41 34.84 12.74
C ALA A 191 -0.82 34.75 14.16
N GLU A 192 -1.14 35.73 15.02
CA GLU A 192 -0.66 35.82 16.42
C GLU A 192 -1.09 34.65 17.33
N PHE A 193 -1.98 33.78 16.85
CA PHE A 193 -2.60 32.68 17.60
C PHE A 193 -1.89 31.32 17.46
N ILE A 194 -0.84 31.22 16.63
CA ILE A 194 -0.01 30.01 16.46
C ILE A 194 1.44 30.32 16.83
N ASN A 195 2.10 29.39 17.51
CA ASN A 195 3.55 29.48 17.70
C ASN A 195 4.27 29.11 16.40
N ASN A 196 4.94 30.09 15.77
CA ASN A 196 5.78 29.91 14.57
C ASN A 196 5.00 29.37 13.35
N PRO A 197 4.01 30.12 12.82
CA PRO A 197 3.24 29.72 11.65
C PRO A 197 4.15 29.66 10.41
N ARG A 198 4.10 28.56 9.65
CA ARG A 198 5.01 28.29 8.52
C ARG A 198 4.33 28.09 7.17
N ALA A 199 3.06 27.71 7.17
CA ALA A 199 2.31 27.51 5.93
C ALA A 199 0.81 27.79 6.11
N ILE A 200 0.17 28.23 5.03
CA ILE A 200 -1.27 28.45 4.91
C ILE A 200 -1.80 27.54 3.80
N ILE A 201 -2.72 26.65 4.15
CA ILE A 201 -3.40 25.77 3.20
C ILE A 201 -4.74 26.41 2.86
N HIS A 202 -4.87 26.97 1.67
CA HIS A 202 -6.13 27.43 1.11
C HIS A 202 -6.85 26.30 0.40
N TYR A 203 -8.13 26.13 0.67
CA TYR A 203 -8.98 25.18 -0.03
C TYR A 203 -10.29 25.87 -0.43
N SER A 204 -10.82 25.50 -1.60
CA SER A 204 -12.09 26.02 -2.11
C SER A 204 -13.04 24.89 -2.47
N VAL A 205 -14.34 25.21 -2.42
CA VAL A 205 -15.42 24.33 -2.86
C VAL A 205 -16.38 25.15 -3.72
N TYR A 206 -16.71 24.67 -4.92
CA TYR A 206 -17.72 25.23 -5.82
C TYR A 206 -19.13 24.82 -5.40
N SER A 207 -19.44 25.08 -4.13
CA SER A 207 -20.72 24.77 -3.50
C SER A 207 -21.00 25.82 -2.43
N THR A 208 -22.28 26.05 -2.16
CA THR A 208 -22.74 26.86 -1.01
C THR A 208 -22.82 26.05 0.29
N ASP A 209 -22.33 24.80 0.30
CA ASP A 209 -22.35 23.92 1.46
C ASP A 209 -21.22 24.27 2.45
N GLU A 210 -21.55 25.11 3.42
CA GLU A 210 -20.65 25.47 4.52
C GLU A 210 -20.25 24.29 5.41
N ASP A 211 -21.11 23.27 5.55
CA ASP A 211 -20.84 22.13 6.40
C ASP A 211 -19.76 21.23 5.76
N LEU A 212 -19.79 21.11 4.44
CA LEU A 212 -18.72 20.48 3.66
C LEU A 212 -17.39 21.23 3.82
N LEU A 213 -17.40 22.57 3.73
CA LEU A 213 -16.21 23.39 3.95
C LEU A 213 -15.63 23.19 5.36
N LYS A 214 -16.49 23.22 6.39
CA LYS A 214 -16.10 22.98 7.80
C LYS A 214 -15.55 21.57 7.99
N LYS A 215 -16.10 20.57 7.29
CA LYS A 215 -15.63 19.18 7.32
C LYS A 215 -14.21 19.06 6.77
N ILE A 216 -13.93 19.64 5.59
CA ILE A 216 -12.60 19.64 4.99
C ILE A 216 -11.57 20.26 5.94
N GLY A 217 -11.88 21.42 6.52
CA GLY A 217 -11.01 22.08 7.50
C GLY A 217 -10.74 21.22 8.74
N ARG A 218 -11.75 20.49 9.25
CA ARG A 218 -11.59 19.58 10.40
C ARG A 218 -10.70 18.40 10.06
N GLU A 219 -10.91 17.75 8.92
CA GLU A 219 -10.09 16.61 8.49
C GLU A 219 -8.61 17.02 8.30
N LEU A 220 -8.37 18.18 7.70
CA LEU A 220 -7.01 18.73 7.55
C LEU A 220 -6.38 19.09 8.91
N LYS A 221 -7.14 19.68 9.82
CA LYS A 221 -6.66 20.02 11.17
C LYS A 221 -6.33 18.76 11.98
N GLU A 222 -7.22 17.76 11.99
CA GLU A 222 -7.01 16.49 12.68
C GLU A 222 -5.78 15.76 12.12
N TYR A 223 -5.60 15.81 10.79
CA TYR A 223 -4.41 15.27 10.15
C TYR A 223 -3.12 15.95 10.62
N LEU A 224 -3.06 17.28 10.59
CA LEU A 224 -1.88 18.05 11.01
C LEU A 224 -1.57 17.88 12.50
N ILE A 225 -2.61 17.85 13.35
CA ILE A 225 -2.45 17.56 14.79
C ILE A 225 -1.93 16.14 15.01
N SER A 226 -2.41 15.15 14.25
CA SER A 226 -1.92 13.76 14.35
C SER A 226 -0.44 13.62 13.99
N LYS A 227 0.08 14.54 13.17
CA LYS A 227 1.50 14.63 12.79
C LYS A 227 2.32 15.52 13.74
N GLY A 228 1.69 16.10 14.77
CA GLY A 228 2.33 16.89 15.82
C GLY A 228 2.53 18.36 15.46
N PHE A 229 1.82 18.87 14.46
CA PHE A 229 1.82 20.29 14.09
C PHE A 229 0.66 21.02 14.75
N GLU A 230 0.87 22.30 15.07
CA GLU A 230 -0.24 23.19 15.42
C GLU A 230 -0.99 23.53 14.13
N ALA A 231 -2.32 23.43 14.16
CA ALA A 231 -3.17 23.74 13.02
C ALA A 231 -4.46 24.44 13.48
N PHE A 232 -4.74 25.59 12.88
CA PHE A 232 -5.95 26.37 13.14
C PHE A 232 -6.71 26.59 11.85
N ILE A 233 -8.01 26.38 11.93
CA ILE A 233 -8.93 26.62 10.82
C ILE A 233 -9.32 28.10 10.88
N LEU A 234 -9.03 28.83 9.82
CA LEU A 234 -9.61 30.13 9.54
C LEU A 234 -10.61 29.94 8.41
N ILE A 235 -11.88 30.11 8.71
CA ILE A 235 -12.92 30.12 7.67
C ILE A 235 -13.04 31.57 7.22
N LEU A 236 -12.69 31.85 5.97
CA LEU A 236 -12.87 33.16 5.35
C LEU A 236 -14.01 33.02 4.33
N GLU A 237 -15.21 33.45 4.72
CA GLU A 237 -16.30 33.65 3.77
C GLU A 237 -15.89 34.73 2.76
N ILE A 238 -15.65 34.33 1.51
CA ILE A 238 -15.47 35.27 0.41
C ILE A 238 -16.65 35.06 -0.54
N THR A 239 -17.66 35.92 -0.43
CA THR A 239 -18.67 36.08 -1.49
C THR A 239 -18.06 36.93 -2.60
N ASP A 240 -17.60 36.31 -3.68
CA ASP A 240 -17.26 37.04 -4.90
C ASP A 240 -18.50 37.14 -5.79
N TYR A 241 -19.08 38.35 -5.85
CA TYR A 241 -20.26 38.67 -6.68
C TYR A 241 -19.95 38.79 -8.18
N SER A 242 -18.73 38.43 -8.62
CA SER A 242 -18.24 38.74 -9.98
C SER A 242 -18.07 37.56 -10.94
N VAL A 243 -18.32 36.31 -10.50
CA VAL A 243 -18.23 35.11 -11.35
C VAL A 243 -19.53 34.31 -11.20
N ASP A 244 -20.08 33.78 -12.30
CA ASP A 244 -21.35 33.03 -12.39
C ASP A 244 -21.42 31.71 -11.55
N ARG A 245 -20.62 31.57 -10.48
CA ARG A 245 -20.62 30.43 -9.56
C ARG A 245 -20.30 30.89 -8.14
N ASP A 246 -21.19 30.58 -7.20
CA ASP A 246 -20.91 30.69 -5.77
C ASP A 246 -19.79 29.69 -5.39
N TYR A 247 -18.76 30.15 -4.71
CA TYR A 247 -17.71 29.30 -4.16
C TYR A 247 -17.37 29.71 -2.72
N LEU A 248 -17.08 28.72 -1.89
CA LEU A 248 -16.67 28.92 -0.50
C LEU A 248 -15.18 28.64 -0.36
N THR A 249 -14.49 29.47 0.41
CA THR A 249 -13.06 29.33 0.68
C THR A 249 -12.78 29.13 2.16
N GLY A 250 -11.84 28.25 2.47
CA GLY A 250 -11.34 28.03 3.82
C GLY A 250 -9.82 28.05 3.84
N SER A 251 -9.26 28.28 5.01
CA SER A 251 -7.82 28.28 5.21
C SER A 251 -7.46 27.50 6.47
N VAL A 252 -6.41 26.69 6.40
CA VAL A 252 -5.78 26.09 7.59
C VAL A 252 -4.38 26.65 7.71
N ILE A 253 -4.11 27.39 8.77
CA ILE A 253 -2.75 27.84 9.10
C ILE A 253 -2.09 26.77 9.95
N THR A 254 -0.86 26.42 9.62
CA THR A 254 -0.10 25.42 10.35
C THR A 254 1.35 25.81 10.57
N SER A 255 1.95 25.28 11.65
CA SER A 255 3.38 25.33 11.92
C SER A 255 4.18 24.30 11.10
N ALA A 256 3.52 23.47 10.28
CA ALA A 256 4.18 22.54 9.38
C ALA A 256 4.97 23.29 8.30
N ASN A 257 6.22 22.88 8.06
CA ASN A 257 6.96 23.33 6.88
C ASN A 257 6.55 22.47 5.69
N LEU A 258 5.66 23.00 4.85
CA LEU A 258 5.07 22.27 3.73
C LEU A 258 5.87 22.40 2.43
N ASN A 259 6.98 23.15 2.43
CA ASN A 259 7.85 23.31 1.27
C ASN A 259 9.33 23.39 1.70
N PRO A 260 10.13 22.32 1.57
CA PRO A 260 11.55 22.35 1.93
C PRO A 260 12.46 22.91 0.83
N ASP A 261 11.95 23.19 -0.37
CA ASP A 261 12.75 23.56 -1.56
C ASP A 261 12.66 25.03 -1.97
N TYR A 262 12.37 25.94 -1.03
CA TYR A 262 12.67 27.37 -1.13
C TYR A 262 13.35 27.89 0.14
#